data_AF-A0A8S2YGR0-F1
#
_entry.id   AF-A0A8S2YGR0-F1
#
_cell.length_a   1.000
_cell.length_b   1.000
_cell.length_c   1.000
_cell.angle_alpha   90.00
_cell.angle_beta   90.00
_cell.angle_gamma   90.00
#
_symmetry.space_group_name_H-M   'P 1'
#
loop_
_entity.id
_entity.type
_entity.pdbx_description
1 polymer ?
#
loop_
_entity_poly.entity_id
_entity_poly.type
_entity_poly.pdbx_seq_one_letter_code
_entity_poly.pdbx_strand_id
1 'polypeptide(L)'
;LRCLGLRGHHALFRKTANDELQNDAWKHMDQIMPSIIFNMEVEEQNQSQEATTTIVSPENVTIKNEQMTNEETSTLADILFRDIFNRAHSNTNISICVELILVHLDKNAKWIPGDFSKYIFSRIMNSIRHHNSYVVTDLLLNHLDDHLNIRDRTDIRTSIMNVIHDCLVFSAPNTGAGTTIFTGILNLLNFLKKSFRIELQRSKGSPKYPDEHKFQAAVISGIEDFAENLPDFQMMEIIQCIASSLSTLYQNTEEHTSDSNFSNFRLQLLLLKTMQKIILKKHARQTPASNSHEITIQHQSEKSSETISILTTFPHQLFDPLIKLISSPELELRLLALEILQLLVDRRHYADRLLKIRIFQDISQLGLPTDTKRSRLSDIPFMKKFGHQFRSQLYKCILFENNTRKIFYAIYCLMNIVTLEADDPDVLVDAIHFCFEIQSGIIKMMDDDQRKLPKTNYHGIHALIAAYFNLMSKVYDINQFSGHVDEVSEDIVFEQISGYREENFVSCTICLIFI
;
A
#
# COMPACT_ATOMS: atom_id res chain seq x y z
N LEU A 1 -3.26 27.87 43.08
CA LEU A 1 -2.83 26.56 43.63
C LEU A 1 -2.26 25.63 42.55
N ARG A 2 -2.96 25.42 41.42
CA ARG A 2 -2.47 24.57 40.30
C ARG A 2 -1.07 24.96 39.78
N CYS A 3 -0.86 26.24 39.46
CA CYS A 3 0.44 26.73 38.99
C CYS A 3 1.56 26.63 40.04
N LEU A 4 1.24 26.82 41.32
CA LEU A 4 2.21 26.69 42.42
C LEU A 4 2.63 25.23 42.60
N GLY A 5 1.68 24.29 42.45
CA GLY A 5 1.97 22.86 42.40
C GLY A 5 2.88 22.51 41.23
N LEU A 6 2.57 22.95 40.01
CA LEU A 6 3.40 22.71 38.82
C LEU A 6 4.80 23.34 38.94
N ARG A 7 4.92 24.56 39.49
CA ARG A 7 6.21 25.20 39.78
C ARG A 7 7.01 24.43 40.83
N GLY A 8 6.34 23.86 41.84
CA GLY A 8 6.96 22.98 42.83
C GLY A 8 7.55 21.72 42.20
N HIS A 9 6.80 21.06 41.32
CA HIS A 9 7.28 19.90 40.56
C HIS A 9 8.43 20.29 39.62
N HIS A 10 8.31 21.42 38.90
CA HIS A 10 9.37 21.92 38.01
C HIS A 10 10.68 22.19 38.77
N ALA A 11 10.58 22.82 39.94
CA ALA A 11 11.73 23.06 40.82
C ALA A 11 12.34 21.76 41.37
N LEU A 12 11.51 20.76 41.69
CA LEU A 12 11.97 19.44 42.13
C LEU A 12 12.76 18.75 41.01
N PHE A 13 12.22 18.68 39.80
CA PHE A 13 12.89 18.07 38.65
C PHE A 13 14.17 18.80 38.22
N ARG A 14 14.25 20.12 38.43
CA ARG A 14 15.47 20.89 38.20
C ARG A 14 16.55 20.59 39.25
N LYS A 15 16.16 20.30 40.49
CA LYS A 15 17.09 19.98 41.60
C LYS A 15 17.57 18.52 41.56
N THR A 16 16.72 17.57 41.18
CA THR A 16 17.07 16.15 41.07
C THR A 16 17.93 15.82 39.85
N ALA A 17 18.16 16.78 38.95
CA ALA A 17 18.98 16.60 37.75
C ALA A 17 20.48 16.37 38.04
N ASN A 18 20.98 16.75 39.23
CA ASN A 18 22.43 16.75 39.52
C ASN A 18 22.91 15.63 40.45
N ASP A 19 22.03 14.79 41.04
CA ASP A 19 22.41 13.84 42.10
C ASP A 19 21.70 12.47 42.00
N GLU A 20 22.19 11.49 42.78
CA GLU A 20 21.72 10.09 42.96
C GLU A 20 20.20 9.92 43.19
N LEU A 21 19.48 11.02 43.45
CA LEU A 21 18.02 11.10 43.63
C LEU A 21 17.22 11.02 42.32
N GLN A 22 17.86 10.93 41.15
CA GLN A 22 17.15 10.75 39.87
C GLN A 22 16.19 9.55 39.93
N ASN A 23 16.58 8.44 40.54
CA ASN A 23 15.76 7.22 40.62
C ASN A 23 14.50 7.38 41.49
N ASP A 24 14.49 8.29 42.45
CA ASP A 24 13.31 8.50 43.32
C ASP A 24 12.27 9.42 42.67
N ALA A 25 12.68 10.35 41.81
CA ALA A 25 11.76 11.22 41.07
C ALA A 25 10.88 10.43 40.09
N TRP A 26 11.44 9.41 39.43
CA TRP A 26 10.69 8.57 38.49
C TRP A 26 9.67 7.64 39.19
N LYS A 27 9.88 7.28 40.47
CA LYS A 27 8.95 6.44 41.24
C LYS A 27 7.61 7.10 41.53
N HIS A 28 7.55 8.43 41.54
CA HIS A 28 6.35 9.21 41.82
C HIS A 28 5.68 9.77 40.55
N MET A 29 6.11 9.33 39.36
CA MET A 29 5.54 9.81 38.10
C MET A 29 4.06 9.47 37.90
N ASP A 30 3.59 8.42 38.57
CA ASP A 30 2.19 8.00 38.59
C ASP A 30 1.23 9.08 39.11
N GLN A 31 1.70 9.95 40.02
CA GLN A 31 0.92 11.05 40.58
C GLN A 31 1.13 12.37 39.81
N ILE A 32 2.34 12.56 39.29
CA ILE A 32 2.76 13.80 38.64
C ILE A 32 2.23 13.87 37.20
N MET A 33 2.39 12.81 36.43
CA MET A 33 2.08 12.79 34.99
C MET A 33 0.60 13.08 34.70
N PRO A 34 -0.39 12.44 35.36
CA PRO A 34 -1.81 12.74 35.14
C PRO A 34 -2.17 14.20 35.43
N SER A 35 -1.52 14.80 36.44
CA SER A 35 -1.74 16.19 36.83
C SER A 35 -1.22 17.17 35.77
N ILE A 36 -0.11 16.83 35.09
CA ILE A 36 0.43 17.64 34.00
C ILE A 36 -0.49 17.56 32.78
N ILE A 37 -0.85 16.34 32.35
CA ILE A 37 -1.73 16.11 31.19
C ILE A 37 -3.07 16.84 31.37
N PHE A 38 -3.66 16.77 32.57
CA PHE A 38 -4.91 17.47 32.88
C PHE A 38 -4.82 18.99 32.68
N ASN A 39 -3.67 19.61 32.99
CA ASN A 39 -3.51 21.04 32.77
C ASN A 39 -3.20 21.39 31.31
N MET A 40 -2.60 20.47 30.54
CA MET A 40 -2.39 20.64 29.08
C MET A 40 -3.68 20.51 28.28
N GLU A 41 -4.67 19.73 28.77
CA GLU A 41 -5.98 19.61 28.13
C GLU A 41 -6.72 20.96 28.05
N VAL A 42 -6.46 21.87 29.00
CA VAL A 42 -7.09 23.19 29.04
C VAL A 42 -6.62 24.09 27.88
N GLU A 43 -5.41 23.89 27.34
CA GLU A 43 -4.93 24.62 26.15
C GLU A 43 -5.71 24.27 24.88
N GLU A 44 -5.94 22.97 24.67
CA GLU A 44 -6.53 22.47 23.44
C GLU A 44 -8.00 22.89 23.31
N GLN A 45 -8.73 22.90 24.42
CA GLN A 45 -10.12 23.37 24.47
C GLN A 45 -10.23 24.85 24.10
N ASN A 46 -9.23 25.68 24.46
CA ASN A 46 -9.20 27.10 24.12
C ASN A 46 -8.82 27.33 22.65
N GLN A 47 -7.84 26.59 22.12
CA GLN A 47 -7.43 26.67 20.70
C GLN A 47 -8.56 26.22 19.74
N SER A 48 -9.38 25.25 20.16
CA SER A 48 -10.54 24.78 19.39
C SER A 48 -11.68 25.81 19.32
N GLN A 49 -11.82 26.68 20.33
CA GLN A 49 -12.84 27.73 20.38
C GLN A 49 -12.44 28.98 19.58
N GLU A 50 -11.15 29.34 19.54
CA GLU A 50 -10.66 30.48 18.75
C GLU A 50 -10.83 30.26 17.23
N ALA A 51 -10.73 29.02 16.75
CA ALA A 51 -10.95 28.69 15.33
C ALA A 51 -12.41 28.87 14.85
N THR A 52 -13.39 28.99 15.77
CA THR A 52 -14.82 29.07 15.42
C THR A 52 -15.41 30.47 15.62
N THR A 53 -14.64 31.45 16.11
CA THR A 53 -15.17 32.77 16.47
C THR A 53 -14.40 33.93 15.84
N THR A 54 -14.49 34.08 14.53
CA THR A 54 -14.24 35.36 13.84
C THR A 54 -15.56 36.11 13.63
N ILE A 55 -16.18 36.56 14.73
CA ILE A 55 -17.06 37.75 14.69
C ILE A 55 -16.66 38.65 15.85
N VAL A 56 -16.09 39.78 15.48
CA VAL A 56 -15.62 40.87 16.33
C VAL A 56 -16.76 41.41 17.20
N SER A 57 -16.48 41.62 18.49
CA SER A 57 -17.16 42.62 19.32
C SER A 57 -16.19 43.09 20.40
N PRO A 58 -15.75 44.37 20.40
CA PRO A 58 -14.84 44.90 21.41
C PRO A 58 -15.66 45.50 22.54
N GLU A 59 -15.51 44.97 23.74
CA GLU A 59 -15.55 45.71 25.01
C GLU A 59 -15.62 44.69 26.15
N ASN A 60 -14.50 44.52 26.85
CA ASN A 60 -14.48 44.39 28.30
C ASN A 60 -13.04 44.55 28.77
N VAL A 61 -12.77 45.72 29.34
CA VAL A 61 -11.57 46.03 30.11
C VAL A 61 -11.63 45.18 31.38
N THR A 62 -10.91 44.06 31.41
CA THR A 62 -10.78 43.24 32.62
C THR A 62 -9.53 43.68 33.39
N ILE A 63 -9.79 44.13 34.62
CA ILE A 63 -8.85 44.51 35.66
C ILE A 63 -7.76 43.44 35.83
N LYS A 64 -6.49 43.85 35.72
CA LYS A 64 -5.31 43.02 36.03
C LYS A 64 -5.28 42.71 37.53
N ASN A 65 -5.88 41.59 37.94
CA ASN A 65 -5.56 40.95 39.22
C ASN A 65 -4.41 39.96 38.99
N GLU A 66 -3.45 39.93 39.93
CA GLU A 66 -2.25 39.07 39.96
C GLU A 66 -2.56 37.56 40.13
N GLN A 67 -3.55 37.05 39.40
CA GLN A 67 -3.78 35.63 39.20
C GLN A 67 -3.31 35.29 37.81
N MET A 68 -2.18 34.58 37.76
CA MET A 68 -1.62 34.01 36.53
C MET A 68 -2.73 33.27 35.77
N THR A 69 -2.91 33.62 34.51
CA THR A 69 -4.02 33.17 33.66
C THR A 69 -3.98 31.64 33.47
N ASN A 70 -5.12 31.03 33.15
CA ASN A 70 -5.17 29.59 32.85
C ASN A 70 -4.22 29.21 31.69
N GLU A 71 -3.98 30.13 30.75
CA GLU A 71 -3.01 29.98 29.65
C GLU A 71 -1.57 29.89 30.15
N GLU A 72 -1.17 30.75 31.09
CA GLU A 72 0.16 30.67 31.73
C GLU A 72 0.34 29.38 32.55
N THR A 73 -0.76 28.75 32.98
CA THR A 73 -0.72 27.46 33.68
C THR A 73 -0.55 26.29 32.71
N SER A 74 -1.22 26.34 31.56
CA SER A 74 -1.11 25.31 30.53
C SER A 74 0.26 25.33 29.85
N THR A 75 0.75 26.51 29.50
CA THR A 75 2.10 26.69 28.93
C THR A 75 3.19 26.20 29.88
N LEU A 76 3.04 26.45 31.19
CA LEU A 76 3.93 25.88 32.21
C LEU A 76 3.86 24.35 32.26
N ALA A 77 2.66 23.77 32.09
CA ALA A 77 2.47 22.32 32.03
C ALA A 77 3.14 21.72 30.78
N ASP A 78 2.99 22.35 29.60
CA ASP A 78 3.67 21.93 28.37
C ASP A 78 5.20 22.00 28.51
N ILE A 79 5.74 23.10 29.07
CA ILE A 79 7.18 23.22 29.33
C ILE A 79 7.66 22.12 30.27
N LEU A 80 6.95 21.86 31.37
CA LEU A 80 7.30 20.81 32.32
C LEU A 80 7.23 19.42 31.67
N PHE A 81 6.20 19.17 30.86
CA PHE A 81 6.03 17.92 30.11
C PHE A 81 7.22 17.67 29.17
N ARG A 82 7.56 18.67 28.35
CA ARG A 82 8.71 18.59 27.45
C ARG A 82 10.02 18.42 28.21
N ASP A 83 10.21 19.13 29.31
CA ASP A 83 11.40 19.02 30.18
C ASP A 83 11.58 17.61 30.74
N ILE A 84 10.49 16.93 31.11
CA ILE A 84 10.53 15.54 31.61
C ILE A 84 11.04 14.61 30.50
N PHE A 85 10.46 14.69 29.29
CA PHE A 85 10.86 13.82 28.17
C PHE A 85 12.27 14.13 27.65
N ASN A 86 12.69 15.40 27.65
CA ASN A 86 14.07 15.79 27.31
C ASN A 86 15.11 15.19 28.28
N ARG A 87 14.71 14.91 29.53
CA ARG A 87 15.57 14.31 30.57
C ARG A 87 15.43 12.79 30.66
N ALA A 88 14.44 12.21 29.99
CA ALA A 88 14.24 10.77 29.94
C ALA A 88 15.27 10.12 28.99
N HIS A 89 16.48 9.91 29.51
CA HIS A 89 17.60 9.38 28.73
C HIS A 89 17.53 7.86 28.51
N SER A 90 16.94 7.13 29.45
CA SER A 90 16.80 5.68 29.37
C SER A 90 15.45 5.29 28.77
N ASN A 91 15.44 4.18 28.02
CA ASN A 91 14.22 3.59 27.48
C ASN A 91 13.19 3.29 28.57
N THR A 92 13.64 2.82 29.74
CA THR A 92 12.78 2.54 30.89
C THR A 92 12.02 3.77 31.39
N ASN A 93 12.68 4.94 31.48
CA ASN A 93 12.02 6.15 31.96
C ASN A 93 10.98 6.67 30.95
N ILE A 94 11.28 6.54 29.65
CA ILE A 94 10.32 6.85 28.59
C ILE A 94 9.13 5.90 28.68
N SER A 95 9.36 4.58 28.81
CA SER A 95 8.29 3.58 28.93
C SER A 95 7.35 3.86 30.10
N ILE A 96 7.89 4.13 31.29
CA ILE A 96 7.07 4.46 32.47
C ILE A 96 6.16 5.65 32.19
N CYS A 97 6.68 6.72 31.59
CA CYS A 97 5.89 7.92 31.32
C CYS A 97 4.82 7.67 30.25
N VAL A 98 5.18 6.98 29.16
CA VAL A 98 4.26 6.68 28.07
C VAL A 98 3.15 5.73 28.53
N GLU A 99 3.47 4.69 29.30
CA GLU A 99 2.47 3.77 29.88
C GLU A 99 1.47 4.51 30.78
N LEU A 100 1.93 5.43 31.62
CA LEU A 100 1.05 6.26 32.45
C LEU A 100 0.14 7.16 31.61
N ILE A 101 0.65 7.72 30.50
CA ILE A 101 -0.14 8.51 29.55
C ILE A 101 -1.19 7.62 28.89
N LEU A 102 -0.84 6.43 28.41
CA LEU A 102 -1.79 5.49 27.79
C LEU A 102 -2.92 5.11 28.76
N VAL A 103 -2.58 4.79 30.01
CA VAL A 103 -3.57 4.49 31.06
C VAL A 103 -4.45 5.71 31.34
N HIS A 104 -3.90 6.92 31.33
CA HIS A 104 -4.68 8.15 31.53
C HIS A 104 -5.65 8.39 30.37
N LEU A 105 -5.22 8.24 29.12
CA LEU A 105 -6.05 8.42 27.93
C LEU A 105 -7.20 7.41 27.89
N ASP A 106 -6.93 6.14 28.24
CA ASP A 106 -7.93 5.08 28.32
C ASP A 106 -8.99 5.36 29.40
N LYS A 107 -8.56 5.75 30.61
CA LYS A 107 -9.46 6.00 31.74
C LYS A 107 -10.35 7.23 31.52
N ASN A 108 -9.80 8.27 30.91
CA ASN A 108 -10.50 9.54 30.69
C ASN A 108 -11.17 9.63 29.31
N ALA A 109 -11.21 8.53 28.56
CA ALA A 109 -11.79 8.43 27.21
C ALA A 109 -11.28 9.50 26.24
N LYS A 110 -9.98 9.82 26.29
CA LYS A 110 -9.35 10.91 25.53
C LYS A 110 -8.75 10.48 24.18
N TRP A 111 -9.12 9.30 23.72
CA TRP A 111 -8.83 8.86 22.35
C TRP A 111 -9.82 9.43 21.34
N ILE A 112 -10.97 9.93 21.80
CA ILE A 112 -12.05 10.50 20.98
C ILE A 112 -12.50 11.83 21.61
N PRO A 113 -12.42 12.97 20.90
CA PRO A 113 -11.77 13.16 19.59
C PRO A 113 -10.27 12.86 19.62
N GLY A 114 -9.69 12.47 18.49
CA GLY A 114 -8.29 12.04 18.41
C GLY A 114 -7.25 13.17 18.55
N ASP A 115 -7.68 14.43 18.53
CA ASP A 115 -6.81 15.61 18.48
C ASP A 115 -5.88 15.70 19.70
N PHE A 116 -6.42 15.49 20.91
CA PHE A 116 -5.62 15.57 22.14
C PHE A 116 -4.54 14.50 22.17
N SER A 117 -4.90 13.27 21.79
CA SER A 117 -3.97 12.16 21.75
C SER A 117 -2.84 12.43 20.76
N LYS A 118 -3.16 12.99 19.58
CA LYS A 118 -2.15 13.41 18.60
C LYS A 118 -1.27 14.54 19.13
N TYR A 119 -1.86 15.53 19.80
CA TYR A 119 -1.13 16.65 20.41
C TYR A 119 -0.10 16.15 21.44
N ILE A 120 -0.52 15.31 22.38
CA ILE A 120 0.34 14.76 23.43
C ILE A 120 1.49 13.95 22.82
N PHE A 121 1.19 13.02 21.91
CA PHE A 121 2.25 12.20 21.30
C PHE A 121 3.18 13.01 20.39
N SER A 122 2.69 14.03 19.69
CA SER A 122 3.53 14.99 18.99
C SER A 122 4.50 15.72 19.94
N ARG A 123 4.03 16.14 21.13
CA ARG A 123 4.90 16.75 22.15
C ARG A 123 5.96 15.77 22.68
N ILE A 124 5.61 14.50 22.87
CA ILE A 124 6.56 13.44 23.27
C ILE A 124 7.64 13.28 22.21
N MET A 125 7.23 13.05 20.95
CA MET A 125 8.15 12.79 19.84
C MET A 125 9.11 13.97 19.58
N ASN A 126 8.63 15.21 19.75
CA ASN A 126 9.45 16.43 19.66
C ASN A 126 10.39 16.68 20.86
N SER A 127 10.27 15.91 21.94
CA SER A 127 11.02 16.13 23.19
C SER A 127 11.98 14.99 23.54
N ILE A 128 11.85 13.84 22.90
CA ILE A 128 12.79 12.71 23.07
C ILE A 128 13.90 12.77 22.03
N ARG A 129 15.01 12.08 22.30
CA ARG A 129 16.08 11.89 21.31
C ARG A 129 15.61 10.94 20.21
N HIS A 130 15.98 11.21 18.95
CA HIS A 130 15.51 10.42 17.79
C HIS A 130 15.77 8.91 17.90
N HIS A 131 16.88 8.48 18.51
CA HIS A 131 17.17 7.06 18.71
C HIS A 131 16.24 6.35 19.70
N ASN A 132 15.49 7.08 20.54
CA ASN A 132 14.51 6.53 21.47
C ASN A 132 13.07 6.54 20.91
N SER A 133 12.87 7.11 19.71
CA SER A 133 11.54 7.19 19.06
C SER A 133 10.86 5.83 18.90
N TYR A 134 11.64 4.77 18.65
CA TYR A 134 11.11 3.42 18.51
C TYR A 134 10.42 2.90 19.77
N VAL A 135 10.85 3.34 20.96
CA VAL A 135 10.25 2.91 22.24
C VAL A 135 8.81 3.38 22.33
N VAL A 136 8.55 4.63 21.94
CA VAL A 136 7.19 5.20 21.94
C VAL A 136 6.31 4.47 20.93
N THR A 137 6.83 4.23 19.72
CA THR A 137 6.12 3.48 18.68
C THR A 137 5.82 2.05 19.11
N ASP A 138 6.77 1.35 19.71
CA ASP A 138 6.58 -0.04 20.18
C ASP A 138 5.50 -0.12 21.27
N LEU A 139 5.51 0.81 22.23
CA LEU A 139 4.47 0.89 23.26
C LEU A 139 3.09 1.18 22.67
N LEU A 140 3.00 2.06 21.67
CA LEU A 140 1.75 2.32 20.96
C LEU A 140 1.26 1.12 20.16
N LEU A 141 2.17 0.37 19.51
CA LEU A 141 1.83 -0.86 18.80
C LEU A 141 1.31 -1.92 19.78
N ASN A 142 1.98 -2.12 20.93
CA ASN A 142 1.54 -3.03 21.98
C ASN A 142 0.17 -2.61 22.55
N HIS A 143 -0.04 -1.31 22.78
CA HIS A 143 -1.33 -0.77 23.23
C HIS A 143 -2.45 -1.02 22.22
N LEU A 144 -2.17 -0.85 20.92
CA LEU A 144 -3.13 -1.19 19.87
C LEU A 144 -3.44 -2.69 19.85
N ASP A 145 -2.44 -3.55 20.11
CA ASP A 145 -2.66 -4.99 20.19
C ASP A 145 -3.56 -5.39 21.36
N ASP A 146 -3.40 -4.74 22.51
CA ASP A 146 -4.28 -4.92 23.66
C ASP A 146 -5.71 -4.50 23.33
N HIS A 147 -5.90 -3.35 22.68
CA HIS A 147 -7.22 -2.88 22.25
C HIS A 147 -7.83 -3.69 21.11
N LEU A 148 -7.04 -4.43 20.32
CA LEU A 148 -7.55 -5.40 19.34
C LEU A 148 -8.22 -6.61 20.01
N ASN A 149 -7.81 -6.96 21.23
CA ASN A 149 -8.44 -8.03 22.00
C ASN A 149 -9.73 -7.59 22.73
N ILE A 150 -9.96 -6.27 22.84
CA ILE A 150 -11.14 -5.70 23.48
C ILE A 150 -12.27 -5.53 22.45
N ARG A 151 -13.46 -6.03 22.79
CA ARG A 151 -14.64 -5.90 21.91
C ARG A 151 -15.14 -4.44 21.88
N ASP A 152 -15.65 -4.04 20.71
CA ASP A 152 -16.46 -2.82 20.51
C ASP A 152 -15.76 -1.48 20.74
N ARG A 153 -14.49 -1.38 20.35
CA ARG A 153 -13.69 -0.15 20.43
C ARG A 153 -13.00 0.23 19.11
N THR A 154 -13.67 0.05 17.98
CA THR A 154 -13.08 0.30 16.65
C THR A 154 -12.64 1.74 16.45
N ASP A 155 -13.40 2.68 17.00
CA ASP A 155 -13.08 4.11 16.92
C ASP A 155 -11.81 4.45 17.71
N ILE A 156 -11.64 3.84 18.89
CA ILE A 156 -10.43 3.97 19.71
C ILE A 156 -9.24 3.31 18.99
N ARG A 157 -9.40 2.11 18.45
CA ARG A 157 -8.37 1.43 17.64
C ARG A 157 -7.92 2.29 16.47
N THR A 158 -8.86 2.97 15.81
CA THR A 158 -8.58 3.88 14.70
C THR A 158 -7.82 5.12 15.16
N SER A 159 -8.19 5.71 16.31
CA SER A 159 -7.46 6.85 16.87
C SER A 159 -6.03 6.46 17.27
N ILE A 160 -5.84 5.33 17.94
CA ILE A 160 -4.50 4.80 18.29
C ILE A 160 -3.69 4.59 17.02
N MET A 161 -4.28 4.01 15.96
CA MET A 161 -3.63 3.85 14.66
C MET A 161 -3.20 5.18 14.03
N ASN A 162 -4.04 6.22 14.13
CA ASN A 162 -3.69 7.55 13.63
C ASN A 162 -2.53 8.19 14.43
N VAL A 163 -2.47 7.95 15.74
CA VAL A 163 -1.33 8.38 16.57
C VAL A 163 -0.06 7.61 16.19
N ILE A 164 -0.16 6.29 15.96
CA ILE A 164 0.96 5.47 15.45
C ILE A 164 1.46 6.02 14.11
N HIS A 165 0.53 6.41 13.22
CA HIS A 165 0.83 7.09 11.95
C HIS A 165 1.65 8.35 12.13
N ASP A 166 1.16 9.29 12.93
CA ASP A 166 1.85 10.57 13.16
C ASP A 166 3.24 10.35 13.81
N CYS A 167 3.37 9.41 14.76
CA CYS A 167 4.64 9.07 15.41
C CYS A 167 5.67 8.43 14.45
N LEU A 168 5.22 7.53 13.58
CA LEU A 168 6.11 6.87 12.63
C LEU A 168 6.54 7.81 11.50
N VAL A 169 5.65 8.68 11.01
CA VAL A 169 5.99 9.73 10.05
C VAL A 169 7.06 10.66 10.64
N PHE A 170 6.92 11.04 11.91
CA PHE A 170 7.93 11.85 12.60
C PHE A 170 9.30 11.15 12.71
N SER A 171 9.30 9.82 12.86
CA SER A 171 10.50 9.00 13.01
C SER A 171 11.24 8.72 11.69
N ALA A 172 10.54 8.83 10.55
CA ALA A 172 11.07 8.45 9.24
C ALA A 172 12.27 9.29 8.74
N PRO A 173 12.26 10.64 8.76
CA PRO A 173 13.36 11.43 8.20
C PRO A 173 14.62 11.49 9.08
N ASN A 174 14.49 11.23 10.38
CA ASN A 174 15.49 11.63 11.38
C ASN A 174 16.34 10.47 11.94
N THR A 175 16.16 9.26 11.41
CA THR A 175 16.80 8.07 11.98
C THR A 175 17.17 7.07 10.89
N GLY A 176 18.25 6.30 11.11
CA GLY A 176 18.46 5.00 10.46
C GLY A 176 17.42 3.94 10.91
N ALA A 177 16.17 4.36 11.09
CA ALA A 177 15.04 3.62 11.66
C ALA A 177 14.41 2.63 10.67
N GLY A 178 15.12 2.23 9.62
CA GLY A 178 14.65 1.21 8.68
C GLY A 178 14.20 -0.06 9.42
N THR A 179 14.88 -0.45 10.50
CA THR A 179 14.48 -1.59 11.34
C THR A 179 13.20 -1.34 12.13
N THR A 180 13.02 -0.15 12.73
CA THR A 180 11.82 0.19 13.50
C THR A 180 10.60 0.29 12.61
N ILE A 181 10.71 0.96 11.46
CA ILE A 181 9.63 1.10 10.49
C ILE A 181 9.24 -0.27 9.93
N PHE A 182 10.23 -1.11 9.64
CA PHE A 182 10.00 -2.47 9.20
C PHE A 182 9.21 -3.30 10.23
N THR A 183 9.66 -3.34 11.49
CA THR A 183 8.93 -4.03 12.57
C THR A 183 7.53 -3.44 12.76
N GLY A 184 7.39 -2.11 12.66
CA GLY A 184 6.10 -1.43 12.69
C GLY A 184 5.15 -1.95 11.61
N ILE A 185 5.60 -2.01 10.35
CA ILE A 185 4.78 -2.54 9.23
C ILE A 185 4.41 -4.00 9.46
N LEU A 186 5.32 -4.84 9.96
CA LEU A 186 5.01 -6.24 10.26
C LEU A 186 3.92 -6.37 11.35
N ASN A 187 3.98 -5.53 12.39
CA ASN A 187 2.95 -5.48 13.42
C ASN A 187 1.60 -5.01 12.83
N LEU A 188 1.60 -4.01 11.97
CA LEU A 188 0.40 -3.54 11.28
C LEU A 188 -0.22 -4.58 10.35
N LEU A 189 0.61 -5.37 9.64
CA LEU A 189 0.13 -6.51 8.86
C LEU A 189 -0.52 -7.57 9.75
N ASN A 190 0.03 -7.82 10.94
CA ASN A 190 -0.58 -8.71 11.92
C ASN A 190 -1.90 -8.14 12.47
N PHE A 191 -1.96 -6.84 12.74
CA PHE A 191 -3.20 -6.17 13.17
C PHE A 191 -4.28 -6.22 12.11
N LEU A 192 -3.92 -6.05 10.83
CA LEU A 192 -4.83 -6.22 9.70
C LEU A 192 -5.41 -7.63 9.65
N LYS A 193 -4.56 -8.66 9.82
CA LYS A 193 -4.99 -10.08 9.90
C LYS A 193 -5.88 -10.33 11.13
N LYS A 194 -5.56 -9.76 12.30
CA LYS A 194 -6.37 -9.87 13.53
C LYS A 194 -7.74 -9.20 13.37
N SER A 195 -7.76 -7.97 12.86
CA SER A 195 -8.98 -7.21 12.53
C SER A 195 -9.89 -7.98 11.58
N PHE A 196 -9.32 -8.59 10.54
CA PHE A 196 -10.10 -9.45 9.63
C PHE A 196 -10.73 -10.66 10.35
N ARG A 197 -10.01 -11.32 11.27
CA ARG A 197 -10.56 -12.43 12.07
C ARG A 197 -11.70 -11.97 12.98
N ILE A 198 -11.58 -10.78 13.58
CA ILE A 198 -12.64 -10.17 14.38
C ILE A 198 -13.87 -9.92 13.52
N GLU A 199 -13.70 -9.34 12.32
CA GLU A 199 -14.78 -9.13 11.37
C GLU A 199 -15.51 -10.43 11.01
N LEU A 200 -14.76 -11.50 10.74
CA LEU A 200 -15.31 -12.80 10.37
C LEU A 200 -16.15 -13.43 11.50
N GLN A 201 -15.68 -13.35 12.75
CA GLN A 201 -16.44 -13.84 13.90
C GLN A 201 -17.77 -13.11 14.07
N ARG A 202 -17.84 -11.83 13.68
CA ARG A 202 -19.02 -10.97 13.83
C ARG A 202 -19.98 -11.06 12.64
N SER A 203 -19.48 -11.38 11.45
CA SER A 203 -20.28 -11.53 10.23
C SER A 203 -21.33 -12.66 10.32
N LYS A 204 -21.23 -13.56 11.31
CA LYS A 204 -22.24 -14.59 11.57
C LYS A 204 -23.53 -14.06 12.25
N GLY A 205 -23.65 -12.75 12.54
CA GLY A 205 -24.79 -12.20 13.30
C GLY A 205 -25.40 -10.84 12.91
N SER A 206 -24.80 -10.02 12.03
CA SER A 206 -25.40 -8.72 11.60
C SER A 206 -24.67 -8.13 10.37
N PRO A 207 -25.24 -7.15 9.63
CA PRO A 207 -24.68 -6.68 8.37
C PRO A 207 -23.37 -5.90 8.59
N LYS A 208 -22.48 -6.00 7.59
CA LYS A 208 -21.20 -5.28 7.37
C LYS A 208 -20.90 -4.22 8.43
N TYR A 209 -19.88 -4.44 9.26
CA TYR A 209 -19.37 -3.46 10.20
C TYR A 209 -18.53 -2.41 9.45
N PRO A 210 -19.08 -1.23 9.12
CA PRO A 210 -18.35 -0.24 8.32
C PRO A 210 -17.14 0.30 9.08
N ASP A 211 -17.20 0.32 10.41
CA ASP A 211 -16.14 0.88 11.25
C ASP A 211 -14.90 -0.02 11.26
N GLU A 212 -15.06 -1.34 11.16
CA GLU A 212 -13.91 -2.26 11.03
C GLU A 212 -13.19 -2.04 9.70
N HIS A 213 -13.93 -1.79 8.62
CA HIS A 213 -13.34 -1.45 7.34
C HIS A 213 -12.62 -0.09 7.36
N LYS A 214 -13.12 0.90 8.11
CA LYS A 214 -12.39 2.16 8.33
C LYS A 214 -11.07 1.92 9.06
N PHE A 215 -11.07 1.08 10.09
CA PHE A 215 -9.85 0.69 10.79
C PHE A 215 -8.87 -0.03 9.85
N GLN A 216 -9.32 -1.05 9.11
CA GLN A 216 -8.49 -1.76 8.12
C GLN A 216 -7.92 -0.79 7.07
N ALA A 217 -8.73 0.16 6.59
CA ALA A 217 -8.28 1.18 5.64
C ALA A 217 -7.23 2.13 6.24
N ALA A 218 -7.38 2.54 7.50
CA ALA A 218 -6.40 3.34 8.22
C ALA A 218 -5.07 2.58 8.40
N VAL A 219 -5.12 1.29 8.76
CA VAL A 219 -3.94 0.42 8.86
C VAL A 219 -3.25 0.29 7.50
N ILE A 220 -4.00 0.04 6.42
CA ILE A 220 -3.45 -0.05 5.06
C ILE A 220 -2.81 1.28 4.63
N SER A 221 -3.46 2.41 4.89
CA SER A 221 -2.91 3.74 4.60
C SER A 221 -1.62 3.99 5.39
N GLY A 222 -1.57 3.57 6.65
CA GLY A 222 -0.35 3.67 7.45
C GLY A 222 0.79 2.85 6.87
N ILE A 223 0.54 1.58 6.53
CA ILE A 223 1.52 0.71 5.87
C ILE A 223 2.02 1.35 4.55
N GLU A 224 1.11 1.92 3.76
CA GLU A 224 1.41 2.61 2.50
C GLU A 224 2.39 3.77 2.69
N ASP A 225 2.09 4.68 3.62
CA ASP A 225 2.94 5.86 3.90
C ASP A 225 4.28 5.48 4.56
N PHE A 226 4.33 4.39 5.33
CA PHE A 226 5.58 3.92 5.91
C PHE A 226 6.48 3.22 4.89
N ALA A 227 5.89 2.42 4.01
CA ALA A 227 6.63 1.73 2.96
C ALA A 227 7.29 2.72 1.99
N GLU A 228 6.73 3.92 1.83
CA GLU A 228 7.32 5.01 1.04
C GLU A 228 8.72 5.41 1.56
N ASN A 229 8.97 5.28 2.86
CA ASN A 229 10.22 5.68 3.50
C ASN A 229 11.25 4.55 3.60
N LEU A 230 10.92 3.33 3.14
CA LEU A 230 11.79 2.17 3.24
C LEU A 230 12.71 2.00 2.01
N PRO A 231 13.97 1.58 2.25
CA PRO A 231 14.83 1.05 1.19
C PRO A 231 14.16 -0.12 0.43
N ASP A 232 14.55 -0.28 -0.83
CA ASP A 232 14.02 -1.31 -1.74
C ASP A 232 14.09 -2.73 -1.17
N PHE A 233 15.20 -3.10 -0.52
CA PHE A 233 15.37 -4.43 0.03
C PHE A 233 14.37 -4.74 1.16
N GLN A 234 14.11 -3.79 2.08
CA GLN A 234 13.15 -3.98 3.18
C GLN A 234 11.71 -4.01 2.67
N MET A 235 11.40 -3.21 1.65
CA MET A 235 10.10 -3.28 0.99
C MET A 235 9.89 -4.65 0.34
N MET A 236 10.93 -5.22 -0.28
CA MET A 236 10.87 -6.56 -0.85
C MET A 236 10.66 -7.65 0.20
N GLU A 237 11.26 -7.52 1.38
CA GLU A 237 10.99 -8.42 2.51
C GLU A 237 9.53 -8.34 2.98
N ILE A 238 8.93 -7.13 3.05
CA ILE A 238 7.52 -6.95 3.38
C ILE A 238 6.63 -7.63 2.34
N ILE A 239 6.91 -7.40 1.05
CA ILE A 239 6.19 -8.02 -0.07
C ILE A 239 6.31 -9.56 -0.02
N GLN A 240 7.50 -10.10 0.26
CA GLN A 240 7.73 -11.54 0.45
C GLN A 240 6.97 -12.10 1.66
N CYS A 241 6.87 -11.35 2.75
CA CYS A 241 6.08 -11.72 3.93
C CYS A 241 4.58 -11.84 3.58
N ILE A 242 4.05 -10.89 2.82
CA ILE A 242 2.68 -10.94 2.30
C ILE A 242 2.50 -12.16 1.37
N ALA A 243 3.42 -12.38 0.44
CA ALA A 243 3.39 -13.52 -0.49
C ALA A 243 3.46 -14.89 0.21
N SER A 244 4.29 -15.01 1.25
CA SER A 244 4.35 -16.20 2.09
C SER A 244 3.02 -16.46 2.79
N SER A 245 2.39 -15.39 3.30
CA SER A 245 1.05 -15.46 3.91
C SER A 245 0.00 -15.92 2.89
N LEU A 246 0.06 -15.43 1.64
CA LEU A 246 -0.82 -15.85 0.56
C LEU A 246 -0.65 -17.34 0.21
N SER A 247 0.60 -17.83 0.18
CA SER A 247 0.91 -19.24 -0.06
C SER A 247 0.25 -20.16 0.96
N THR A 248 0.34 -19.82 2.24
CA THR A 248 -0.30 -20.58 3.33
C THR A 248 -1.82 -20.60 3.17
N LEU A 249 -2.43 -19.46 2.85
CA LEU A 249 -3.89 -19.38 2.65
C LEU A 249 -4.34 -20.20 1.43
N TYR A 250 -3.55 -20.20 0.36
CA TYR A 250 -3.83 -21.00 -0.83
C TYR A 250 -3.80 -22.50 -0.51
N GLN A 251 -2.77 -22.98 0.18
CA GLN A 251 -2.65 -24.40 0.57
C GLN A 251 -3.83 -24.85 1.45
N ASN A 252 -4.30 -24.00 2.36
CA ASN A 252 -5.42 -24.31 3.24
C ASN A 252 -6.79 -24.32 2.55
N THR A 253 -6.87 -23.95 1.27
CA THR A 253 -8.14 -23.89 0.51
C THR A 253 -8.54 -25.26 -0.06
N GLU A 254 -7.60 -26.20 -0.18
CA GLU A 254 -7.85 -27.52 -0.78
C GLU A 254 -8.52 -28.53 0.19
N GLU A 255 -8.57 -28.24 1.51
CA GLU A 255 -8.96 -29.21 2.54
C GLU A 255 -10.21 -28.85 3.37
N HIS A 256 -10.87 -27.70 3.15
CA HIS A 256 -11.83 -27.15 4.11
C HIS A 256 -13.19 -26.70 3.54
N THR A 257 -14.15 -26.43 4.44
CA THR A 257 -15.58 -26.12 4.16
C THR A 257 -15.77 -24.81 3.36
N SER A 258 -16.91 -24.66 2.68
CA SER A 258 -17.24 -23.45 1.87
C SER A 258 -17.06 -22.12 2.61
N ASP A 259 -17.43 -22.07 3.89
CA ASP A 259 -17.29 -20.86 4.73
C ASP A 259 -15.82 -20.49 4.98
N SER A 260 -14.96 -21.49 5.15
CA SER A 260 -13.53 -21.27 5.35
C SER A 260 -12.85 -20.79 4.07
N ASN A 261 -13.29 -21.28 2.92
CA ASN A 261 -12.79 -20.85 1.61
C ASN A 261 -13.17 -19.40 1.30
N PHE A 262 -14.40 -19.00 1.63
CA PHE A 262 -14.82 -17.59 1.51
C PHE A 262 -14.01 -16.66 2.42
N SER A 263 -13.71 -17.12 3.64
CA SER A 263 -12.88 -16.37 4.59
C SER A 263 -11.44 -16.22 4.09
N ASN A 264 -10.86 -17.29 3.56
CA ASN A 264 -9.53 -17.30 2.97
C ASN A 264 -9.45 -16.37 1.75
N PHE A 265 -10.45 -16.42 0.86
CA PHE A 265 -10.58 -15.53 -0.29
C PHE A 265 -10.56 -14.05 0.14
N ARG A 266 -11.38 -13.66 1.13
CA ARG A 266 -11.44 -12.26 1.58
C ARG A 266 -10.12 -11.79 2.21
N LEU A 267 -9.43 -12.66 2.94
CA LEU A 267 -8.11 -12.34 3.50
C LEU A 267 -7.04 -12.22 2.41
N GLN A 268 -7.05 -13.11 1.42
CA GLN A 268 -6.17 -13.01 0.24
C GLN A 268 -6.39 -11.69 -0.49
N LEU A 269 -7.64 -11.28 -0.68
CA LEU A 269 -8.00 -10.02 -1.30
C LEU A 269 -7.45 -8.82 -0.52
N LEU A 270 -7.59 -8.83 0.81
CA LEU A 270 -7.09 -7.77 1.69
C LEU A 270 -5.56 -7.64 1.62
N LEU A 271 -4.86 -8.78 1.62
CA LEU A 271 -3.41 -8.85 1.52
C LEU A 271 -2.89 -8.40 0.15
N LEU A 272 -3.53 -8.82 -0.94
CA LEU A 272 -3.18 -8.38 -2.30
C LEU A 272 -3.39 -6.86 -2.47
N LYS A 273 -4.51 -6.32 -1.98
CA LYS A 273 -4.76 -4.86 -2.02
C LYS A 273 -3.70 -4.08 -1.24
N THR A 274 -3.28 -4.59 -0.08
CA THR A 274 -2.21 -4.00 0.72
C THR A 274 -0.89 -4.00 -0.06
N MET A 275 -0.53 -5.15 -0.65
CA MET A 275 0.66 -5.28 -1.48
C MET A 275 0.65 -4.35 -2.69
N GLN A 276 -0.46 -4.29 -3.42
CA GLN A 276 -0.63 -3.41 -4.58
C GLN A 276 -0.43 -1.95 -4.19
N LYS A 277 -1.04 -1.49 -3.10
CA LYS A 277 -0.90 -0.11 -2.61
C LYS A 277 0.54 0.24 -2.25
N ILE A 278 1.26 -0.67 -1.57
CA ILE A 278 2.67 -0.48 -1.25
C ILE A 278 3.50 -0.26 -2.53
N ILE A 279 3.29 -1.09 -3.56
CA ILE A 279 4.02 -1.00 -4.83
C ILE A 279 3.68 0.30 -5.57
N LEU A 280 2.38 0.61 -5.69
CA LEU A 280 1.90 1.83 -6.37
C LEU A 280 2.43 3.11 -5.73
N LYS A 281 2.37 3.21 -4.40
CA LYS A 281 2.84 4.40 -3.67
C LYS A 281 4.32 4.66 -3.94
N LYS A 282 5.13 3.60 -3.97
CA LYS A 282 6.55 3.72 -4.26
C LYS A 282 6.83 4.12 -5.70
N HIS A 283 6.08 3.56 -6.66
CA HIS A 283 6.18 3.96 -8.06
C HIS A 283 5.85 5.44 -8.26
N ALA A 284 4.82 5.96 -7.58
CA ALA A 284 4.43 7.38 -7.65
C ALA A 284 5.54 8.34 -7.19
N ARG A 285 6.34 7.95 -6.18
CA ARG A 285 7.51 8.75 -5.74
C ARG A 285 8.63 8.78 -6.79
N GLN A 286 8.75 7.74 -7.60
CA GLN A 286 9.81 7.61 -8.63
C GLN A 286 9.49 8.38 -9.92
N THR A 287 8.23 8.76 -10.13
CA THR A 287 7.81 9.64 -11.23
C THR A 287 7.89 11.11 -10.79
N PRO A 288 8.92 11.88 -11.18
CA PRO A 288 8.91 13.31 -10.93
C PRO A 288 7.72 13.93 -11.67
N ALA A 289 6.89 14.67 -10.93
CA ALA A 289 5.75 15.41 -11.45
C ALA A 289 6.19 16.32 -12.61
N SER A 290 6.10 15.79 -13.82
CA SER A 290 6.30 16.57 -15.03
C SER A 290 5.00 17.33 -15.24
N ASN A 291 4.94 18.57 -14.74
CA ASN A 291 4.33 19.74 -15.37
C ASN A 291 4.17 20.92 -14.39
N SER A 292 5.15 21.83 -14.36
CA SER A 292 4.91 23.27 -14.57
C SER A 292 6.25 24.03 -14.67
N HIS A 293 6.58 24.44 -15.91
CA HIS A 293 7.40 25.61 -16.30
C HIS A 293 8.66 25.93 -15.47
N GLU A 294 9.85 25.53 -15.95
CA GLU A 294 10.79 26.40 -16.69
C GLU A 294 12.17 25.73 -16.85
N ILE A 295 12.80 26.03 -17.98
CA ILE A 295 14.11 25.58 -18.42
C ILE A 295 15.20 26.40 -17.70
N THR A 296 16.26 25.76 -17.18
CA THR A 296 17.69 26.07 -17.47
C THR A 296 18.65 25.28 -16.55
N ILE A 297 19.35 24.33 -17.18
CA ILE A 297 20.77 23.92 -17.03
C ILE A 297 21.40 24.01 -15.62
N GLN A 298 21.74 22.84 -15.05
CA GLN A 298 23.13 22.52 -14.71
C GLN A 298 23.34 21.02 -14.45
N HIS A 299 24.28 20.46 -15.20
CA HIS A 299 24.85 19.13 -15.03
C HIS A 299 25.38 18.93 -13.61
N GLN A 300 24.67 18.16 -12.78
CA GLN A 300 25.18 17.37 -11.65
C GLN A 300 24.01 16.69 -10.94
N SER A 301 23.56 15.55 -11.48
CA SER A 301 23.00 14.40 -10.74
C SER A 301 22.29 13.45 -11.72
N GLU A 302 23.05 12.86 -12.66
CA GLU A 302 22.70 11.54 -13.22
C GLU A 302 23.06 10.45 -12.19
N LYS A 303 22.65 10.66 -10.92
CA LYS A 303 22.75 9.65 -9.87
C LYS A 303 21.39 8.99 -9.73
N SER A 304 21.30 7.85 -10.38
CA SER A 304 20.37 6.75 -10.12
C SER A 304 18.87 7.09 -10.19
N SER A 305 18.34 7.26 -11.40
CA SER A 305 17.07 6.61 -11.75
C SER A 305 17.30 5.09 -11.87
N GLU A 306 17.80 4.48 -10.79
CA GLU A 306 17.73 3.04 -10.63
C GLU A 306 16.30 2.76 -10.18
N THR A 307 15.40 2.67 -11.16
CA THR A 307 14.15 1.89 -11.03
C THR A 307 14.52 0.66 -10.22
N ILE A 308 13.82 0.46 -9.11
CA ILE A 308 14.04 -0.61 -8.15
C ILE A 308 14.62 -1.83 -8.86
N SER A 309 15.87 -2.17 -8.57
CA SER A 309 16.45 -3.44 -8.98
C SER A 309 15.78 -4.57 -8.16
N ILE A 310 14.47 -4.72 -8.31
CA ILE A 310 13.62 -5.81 -7.79
C ILE A 310 14.08 -7.17 -8.37
N LEU A 311 14.95 -7.13 -9.37
CA LEU A 311 15.34 -8.23 -10.24
C LEU A 311 16.84 -8.55 -10.25
N THR A 312 17.55 -8.34 -9.15
CA THR A 312 18.56 -9.37 -8.83
C THR A 312 17.81 -10.61 -8.33
N THR A 313 17.07 -11.24 -9.25
CA THR A 313 16.15 -12.38 -9.11
C THR A 313 14.83 -12.06 -8.41
N PHE A 314 13.71 -12.01 -9.16
CA PHE A 314 12.36 -12.21 -8.58
C PHE A 314 12.44 -13.41 -7.62
N PRO A 315 12.30 -13.21 -6.30
CA PRO A 315 12.39 -14.31 -5.35
C PRO A 315 11.27 -15.29 -5.67
N HIS A 316 11.59 -16.58 -5.79
CA HIS A 316 10.60 -17.65 -6.00
C HIS A 316 9.41 -17.55 -5.04
N GLN A 317 9.70 -17.16 -3.80
CA GLN A 317 8.75 -16.96 -2.71
C GLN A 317 7.68 -15.91 -3.01
N LEU A 318 7.95 -14.96 -3.92
CA LEU A 318 7.00 -13.96 -4.37
C LEU A 318 6.23 -14.41 -5.62
N PHE A 319 6.95 -14.97 -6.60
CA PHE A 319 6.38 -15.30 -7.90
C PHE A 319 5.35 -16.44 -7.82
N ASP A 320 5.69 -17.54 -7.16
CA ASP A 320 4.84 -18.74 -7.10
C ASP A 320 3.42 -18.48 -6.57
N PRO A 321 3.23 -17.80 -5.41
CA PRO A 321 1.89 -17.50 -4.92
C PRO A 321 1.09 -16.60 -5.87
N LEU A 322 1.69 -15.54 -6.43
CA LEU A 322 0.99 -14.64 -7.36
C LEU A 322 0.54 -15.36 -8.63
N ILE A 323 1.41 -16.21 -9.16
CA ILE A 323 1.16 -16.94 -10.42
C ILE A 323 0.10 -18.03 -10.24
N LYS A 324 0.05 -18.67 -9.07
CA LYS A 324 -1.06 -19.57 -8.72
C LYS A 324 -2.39 -18.83 -8.61
N LEU A 325 -2.39 -17.60 -8.06
CA LEU A 325 -3.60 -16.79 -7.91
C LEU A 325 -4.20 -16.34 -9.25
N ILE A 326 -3.42 -16.26 -10.33
CA ILE A 326 -3.93 -16.01 -11.70
C ILE A 326 -4.92 -17.10 -12.15
N SER A 327 -4.82 -18.32 -11.60
CA SER A 327 -5.73 -19.42 -11.89
C SER A 327 -6.77 -19.65 -10.79
N SER A 328 -6.99 -18.66 -9.92
CA SER A 328 -8.03 -18.72 -8.90
C SER A 328 -9.44 -18.67 -9.53
N PRO A 329 -10.44 -19.42 -9.03
CA PRO A 329 -11.81 -19.30 -9.52
C PRO A 329 -12.39 -17.88 -9.33
N GLU A 330 -11.86 -17.14 -8.37
CA GLU A 330 -12.34 -15.81 -7.99
C GLU A 330 -11.74 -14.72 -8.90
N LEU A 331 -12.61 -14.01 -9.64
CA LEU A 331 -12.20 -13.00 -10.63
C LEU A 331 -11.36 -11.87 -10.03
N GLU A 332 -11.71 -11.40 -8.82
CA GLU A 332 -11.00 -10.28 -8.18
C GLU A 332 -9.56 -10.64 -7.82
N LEU A 333 -9.31 -11.87 -7.37
CA LEU A 333 -7.94 -12.33 -7.06
C LEU A 333 -7.10 -12.42 -8.33
N ARG A 334 -7.68 -12.93 -9.42
CA ARG A 334 -6.99 -13.04 -10.71
C ARG A 334 -6.60 -11.67 -11.25
N LEU A 335 -7.53 -10.71 -11.20
CA LEU A 335 -7.27 -9.36 -11.68
C LEU A 335 -6.16 -8.69 -10.87
N LEU A 336 -6.23 -8.73 -9.54
CA LEU A 336 -5.21 -8.14 -8.67
C LEU A 336 -3.85 -8.82 -8.85
N ALA A 337 -3.80 -10.15 -8.99
CA ALA A 337 -2.55 -10.86 -9.24
C ALA A 337 -1.90 -10.44 -10.56
N LEU A 338 -2.70 -10.29 -11.63
CA LEU A 338 -2.22 -9.78 -12.92
C LEU A 338 -1.72 -8.33 -12.81
N GLU A 339 -2.47 -7.44 -12.17
CA GLU A 339 -2.09 -6.03 -11.98
C GLU A 339 -0.81 -5.91 -11.13
N ILE A 340 -0.67 -6.70 -10.07
CA ILE A 340 0.55 -6.73 -9.25
C ILE A 340 1.75 -7.22 -10.06
N LEU A 341 1.58 -8.27 -10.87
CA LEU A 341 2.66 -8.75 -11.73
C LEU A 341 3.05 -7.71 -12.78
N GLN A 342 2.08 -6.98 -13.36
CA GLN A 342 2.38 -5.85 -14.23
C GLN A 342 3.24 -4.82 -13.50
N LEU A 343 2.83 -4.40 -12.29
CA LEU A 343 3.58 -3.43 -11.51
C LEU A 343 5.00 -3.91 -11.15
N LEU A 344 5.20 -5.19 -10.90
CA LEU A 344 6.53 -5.71 -10.56
C LEU A 344 7.44 -5.87 -11.78
N VAL A 345 6.88 -6.09 -12.97
CA VAL A 345 7.64 -6.27 -14.22
C VAL A 345 7.87 -4.94 -14.95
N ASP A 346 6.91 -4.03 -14.89
CA ASP A 346 6.89 -2.77 -15.65
C ASP A 346 7.82 -1.71 -15.05
N ARG A 347 9.07 -1.69 -15.50
CA ARG A 347 10.09 -0.74 -15.03
C ARG A 347 10.08 0.56 -15.82
N ARG A 348 9.61 0.50 -17.07
CA ARG A 348 9.56 1.65 -17.99
C ARG A 348 8.19 2.33 -18.02
N HIS A 349 7.28 1.95 -17.14
CA HIS A 349 5.93 2.51 -17.03
C HIS A 349 5.18 2.43 -18.38
N TYR A 350 5.21 1.25 -19.01
CA TYR A 350 4.44 0.95 -20.20
C TYR A 350 2.97 0.68 -19.90
N ALA A 351 2.64 0.22 -18.69
CA ALA A 351 1.30 -0.15 -18.28
C ALA A 351 0.29 0.96 -18.58
N ASP A 352 0.59 2.21 -18.22
CA ASP A 352 -0.29 3.37 -18.44
C ASP A 352 -0.73 3.54 -19.90
N ARG A 353 0.12 3.13 -20.85
CA ARG A 353 -0.13 3.20 -22.30
C ARG A 353 -0.77 1.91 -22.84
N LEU A 354 -0.80 0.83 -22.07
CA LEU A 354 -1.23 -0.51 -22.47
C LEU A 354 -2.43 -1.05 -21.65
N LEU A 355 -3.02 -0.25 -20.76
CA LEU A 355 -4.18 -0.63 -19.93
C LEU A 355 -5.43 -1.05 -20.72
N LYS A 356 -5.50 -0.74 -22.02
CA LYS A 356 -6.62 -1.10 -22.90
C LYS A 356 -6.10 -1.75 -24.16
N ILE A 357 -6.78 -2.82 -24.58
CA ILE A 357 -6.60 -3.42 -25.90
C ILE A 357 -6.96 -2.39 -26.96
N ARG A 358 -6.00 -2.10 -27.83
CA ARG A 358 -6.16 -1.19 -28.98
C ARG A 358 -5.24 -1.60 -30.11
N ILE A 359 -5.65 -1.26 -31.33
CA ILE A 359 -4.80 -1.34 -32.51
C ILE A 359 -4.03 -0.03 -32.60
N PHE A 360 -2.72 -0.10 -32.59
CA PHE A 360 -1.83 1.05 -32.77
C PHE A 360 -1.67 1.30 -34.26
N GLN A 361 -1.87 2.54 -34.72
CA GLN A 361 -1.53 2.93 -36.09
C GLN A 361 -0.06 3.37 -36.18
N ASP A 362 0.40 4.13 -35.18
CA ASP A 362 1.77 4.65 -35.08
C ASP A 362 2.38 4.29 -33.72
N ILE A 363 3.58 3.71 -33.74
CA ILE A 363 4.36 3.28 -32.55
C ILE A 363 4.83 4.48 -31.75
N SER A 364 4.97 5.65 -32.39
CA SER A 364 5.37 6.89 -31.73
C SER A 364 4.46 7.23 -30.55
N GLN A 365 3.19 6.77 -30.59
CA GLN A 365 2.23 6.88 -29.50
C GLN A 365 2.62 6.10 -28.24
N LEU A 366 3.48 5.08 -28.37
CA LEU A 366 4.01 4.31 -27.26
C LEU A 366 5.20 5.01 -26.61
N GLY A 367 5.82 6.04 -27.21
CA GLY A 367 6.91 6.81 -26.59
C GLY A 367 8.06 5.91 -26.09
N LEU A 368 8.49 4.95 -26.92
CA LEU A 368 9.60 4.06 -26.59
C LEU A 368 10.91 4.86 -26.50
N PRO A 369 11.78 4.60 -25.49
CA PRO A 369 13.09 5.24 -25.41
C PRO A 369 13.92 4.96 -26.67
N THR A 370 14.55 6.01 -27.22
CA THR A 370 15.42 5.92 -28.41
C THR A 370 16.73 5.17 -28.16
N ASP A 371 17.09 4.92 -26.89
CA ASP A 371 18.35 4.27 -26.53
C ASP A 371 18.31 2.75 -26.70
N THR A 372 19.28 2.26 -27.48
CA THR A 372 19.41 0.91 -28.04
C THR A 372 19.84 -0.18 -27.06
N LYS A 373 19.89 0.10 -25.75
CA LYS A 373 20.06 -0.95 -24.72
C LYS A 373 18.69 -1.35 -24.18
N ARG A 374 17.91 -1.95 -25.08
CA ARG A 374 16.52 -2.35 -24.84
C ARG A 374 16.39 -3.56 -23.89
N SER A 375 17.44 -4.37 -23.74
CA SER A 375 17.50 -5.47 -22.77
C SER A 375 18.46 -5.16 -21.62
N ARG A 376 18.04 -5.46 -20.39
CA ARG A 376 18.99 -5.75 -19.31
C ARG A 376 19.15 -7.27 -19.29
N LEU A 377 20.36 -7.75 -19.57
CA LEU A 377 20.74 -9.18 -19.59
C LEU A 377 20.28 -9.99 -18.34
N SER A 378 19.89 -9.32 -17.25
CA SER A 378 19.37 -9.90 -16.00
C SER A 378 18.03 -10.61 -16.13
N ASP A 379 17.25 -10.35 -17.19
CA ASP A 379 15.83 -10.76 -17.25
C ASP A 379 15.61 -12.03 -18.12
N ILE A 380 16.58 -12.37 -18.98
CA ILE A 380 16.57 -13.62 -19.77
C ILE A 380 16.56 -14.87 -18.87
N PRO A 381 17.36 -14.96 -17.79
CA PRO A 381 17.30 -16.09 -16.87
C PRO A 381 15.93 -16.24 -16.18
N PHE A 382 15.23 -15.12 -15.92
CA PHE A 382 13.88 -15.16 -15.35
C PHE A 382 12.91 -15.80 -16.34
N MET A 383 12.88 -15.33 -17.60
CA MET A 383 11.99 -15.89 -18.62
C MET A 383 12.29 -17.36 -18.92
N LYS A 384 13.57 -17.75 -18.94
CA LYS A 384 13.96 -19.17 -19.10
C LYS A 384 13.48 -20.05 -17.94
N LYS A 385 13.44 -19.52 -16.72
CA LYS A 385 13.07 -20.26 -15.52
C LYS A 385 11.57 -20.34 -15.29
N PHE A 386 10.86 -19.23 -15.56
CA PHE A 386 9.46 -19.07 -15.18
C PHE A 386 8.50 -18.96 -16.37
N GLY A 387 8.99 -18.80 -17.59
CA GLY A 387 8.17 -18.57 -18.78
C GLY A 387 7.13 -19.67 -19.03
N HIS A 388 7.49 -20.93 -18.85
CA HIS A 388 6.53 -22.05 -18.99
C HIS A 388 5.40 -21.98 -17.94
N GLN A 389 5.74 -21.75 -16.66
CA GLN A 389 4.76 -21.64 -15.59
C GLN A 389 3.84 -20.44 -15.83
N PHE A 390 4.41 -19.31 -16.27
CA PHE A 390 3.68 -18.11 -16.63
C PHE A 390 2.66 -18.36 -17.74
N ARG A 391 3.09 -18.93 -18.88
CA ARG A 391 2.20 -19.31 -19.99
C ARG A 391 1.11 -20.28 -19.55
N SER A 392 1.48 -21.32 -18.78
CA SER A 392 0.52 -22.32 -18.31
C SER A 392 -0.59 -21.72 -17.43
N GLN A 393 -0.26 -20.80 -16.52
CA GLN A 393 -1.27 -20.17 -15.67
C GLN A 393 -2.09 -19.10 -16.42
N LEU A 394 -1.48 -18.35 -17.34
CA LEU A 394 -2.23 -17.42 -18.20
C LEU A 394 -3.24 -18.17 -19.08
N TYR A 395 -2.84 -19.31 -19.67
CA TYR A 395 -3.75 -20.15 -20.46
C TYR A 395 -4.94 -20.60 -19.61
N LYS A 396 -4.70 -21.12 -18.40
CA LYS A 396 -5.77 -21.49 -17.47
C LYS A 396 -6.68 -20.30 -17.13
N CYS A 397 -6.11 -19.11 -16.90
CA CYS A 397 -6.86 -17.89 -16.63
C CYS A 397 -7.81 -17.52 -17.78
N ILE A 398 -7.35 -17.64 -19.03
CA ILE A 398 -8.14 -17.37 -20.23
C ILE A 398 -9.37 -18.28 -20.31
N LEU A 399 -9.24 -19.53 -19.87
CA LEU A 399 -10.28 -20.55 -19.94
C LEU A 399 -11.38 -20.44 -18.87
N PHE A 400 -11.32 -19.46 -17.96
CA PHE A 400 -12.42 -19.25 -17.01
C PHE A 400 -13.64 -18.61 -17.68
N GLU A 401 -14.83 -19.15 -17.39
CA GLU A 401 -16.10 -18.65 -17.93
C GLU A 401 -16.46 -17.28 -17.35
N ASN A 402 -16.18 -17.03 -16.07
CA ASN A 402 -16.53 -15.78 -15.39
C ASN A 402 -15.61 -14.59 -15.75
N ASN A 403 -14.76 -14.70 -16.78
CA ASN A 403 -13.90 -13.62 -17.23
C ASN A 403 -14.68 -12.38 -17.66
N THR A 404 -14.17 -11.23 -17.26
CA THR A 404 -14.61 -9.93 -17.79
C THR A 404 -13.52 -9.34 -18.66
N ARG A 405 -13.88 -8.28 -19.39
CA ARG A 405 -12.97 -7.49 -20.25
C ARG A 405 -11.69 -7.07 -19.54
N LYS A 406 -11.79 -6.77 -18.24
CA LYS A 406 -10.65 -6.35 -17.40
C LYS A 406 -9.57 -7.42 -17.34
N ILE A 407 -9.94 -8.71 -17.30
CA ILE A 407 -8.97 -9.81 -17.30
C ILE A 407 -8.22 -9.84 -18.64
N PHE A 408 -8.92 -9.73 -19.77
CA PHE A 408 -8.25 -9.71 -21.08
C PHE A 408 -7.36 -8.49 -21.25
N TYR A 409 -7.77 -7.31 -20.77
CA TYR A 409 -6.92 -6.12 -20.75
C TYR A 409 -5.67 -6.33 -19.88
N ALA A 410 -5.82 -6.95 -18.71
CA ALA A 410 -4.70 -7.22 -17.83
C ALA A 410 -3.73 -8.25 -18.41
N ILE A 411 -4.22 -9.31 -19.06
CA ILE A 411 -3.37 -10.30 -19.74
C ILE A 411 -2.65 -9.65 -20.92
N TYR A 412 -3.36 -8.88 -21.75
CA TYR A 412 -2.78 -8.11 -22.84
C TYR A 412 -1.65 -7.20 -22.36
N CYS A 413 -1.92 -6.35 -21.37
CA CYS A 413 -0.95 -5.43 -20.80
C CYS A 413 0.29 -6.18 -20.31
N LEU A 414 0.08 -7.23 -19.53
CA LEU A 414 1.16 -8.03 -18.95
C LEU A 414 2.01 -8.74 -20.02
N MET A 415 1.39 -9.33 -21.05
CA MET A 415 2.12 -9.97 -22.15
C MET A 415 3.01 -8.97 -22.89
N ASN A 416 2.48 -7.79 -23.21
CA ASN A 416 3.26 -6.75 -23.89
C ASN A 416 4.40 -6.22 -23.01
N ILE A 417 4.15 -5.96 -21.72
CA ILE A 417 5.18 -5.52 -20.77
C ILE A 417 6.31 -6.56 -20.71
N VAL A 418 5.98 -7.85 -20.56
CA VAL A 418 6.98 -8.92 -20.49
C VAL A 418 7.83 -8.99 -21.75
N THR A 419 7.21 -8.95 -22.94
CA THR A 419 7.96 -9.00 -24.21
C THR A 419 8.82 -7.76 -24.40
N LEU A 420 8.28 -6.56 -24.13
CA LEU A 420 9.00 -5.30 -24.25
C LEU A 420 10.17 -5.21 -23.26
N GLU A 421 9.96 -5.62 -22.00
CA GLU A 421 10.97 -5.59 -20.93
C GLU A 421 12.07 -6.63 -21.07
N ALA A 422 11.75 -7.81 -21.61
CA ALA A 422 12.79 -8.78 -21.95
C ALA A 422 13.65 -8.29 -23.13
N ASP A 423 13.02 -7.68 -24.15
CA ASP A 423 13.61 -7.35 -25.46
C ASP A 423 14.55 -8.45 -25.98
N ASP A 424 14.07 -9.68 -25.94
CA ASP A 424 14.80 -10.86 -26.35
C ASP A 424 14.01 -11.61 -27.43
N PRO A 425 14.62 -11.92 -28.58
CA PRO A 425 13.92 -12.62 -29.67
C PRO A 425 13.33 -13.97 -29.27
N ASP A 426 13.98 -14.73 -28.38
CA ASP A 426 13.45 -16.01 -27.92
C ASP A 426 12.16 -15.79 -27.12
N VAL A 427 12.11 -14.74 -26.30
CA VAL A 427 10.90 -14.36 -25.54
C VAL A 427 9.77 -13.91 -26.46
N LEU A 428 10.06 -13.18 -27.53
CA LEU A 428 9.07 -12.81 -28.54
C LEU A 428 8.50 -14.05 -29.24
N VAL A 429 9.37 -14.95 -29.72
CA VAL A 429 8.96 -16.19 -30.39
C VAL A 429 8.08 -17.04 -29.47
N ASP A 430 8.48 -17.18 -28.20
CA ASP A 430 7.73 -17.88 -27.17
C ASP A 430 6.34 -17.27 -26.93
N ALA A 431 6.22 -15.95 -26.98
CA ALA A 431 4.95 -15.26 -26.80
C ALA A 431 4.04 -15.36 -28.05
N ILE A 432 4.63 -15.39 -29.25
CA ILE A 432 3.89 -15.68 -30.49
C ILE A 432 3.38 -17.13 -30.48
N HIS A 433 4.21 -18.10 -30.11
CA HIS A 433 3.78 -19.49 -29.94
C HIS A 433 2.65 -19.61 -28.92
N PHE A 434 2.72 -18.87 -27.82
CA PHE A 434 1.64 -18.83 -26.84
C PHE A 434 0.32 -18.31 -27.42
N CYS A 435 0.35 -17.30 -28.30
CA CYS A 435 -0.84 -16.84 -29.01
C CYS A 435 -1.44 -17.95 -29.89
N PHE A 436 -0.61 -18.69 -30.62
CA PHE A 436 -1.06 -19.84 -31.42
C PHE A 436 -1.62 -20.98 -30.56
N GLU A 437 -1.01 -21.25 -29.40
CA GLU A 437 -1.53 -22.22 -28.42
C GLU A 437 -2.95 -21.83 -27.94
N ILE A 438 -3.16 -20.54 -27.64
CA ILE A 438 -4.48 -20.02 -27.27
C ILE A 438 -5.49 -20.20 -28.41
N GLN A 439 -5.14 -19.82 -29.64
CA GLN A 439 -6.02 -19.96 -30.81
C GLN A 439 -6.39 -21.43 -31.07
N SER A 440 -5.41 -22.32 -31.07
CA SER A 440 -5.63 -23.76 -31.28
C SER A 440 -6.51 -24.36 -30.18
N GLY A 441 -6.32 -23.94 -28.92
CA GLY A 441 -7.16 -24.34 -27.79
C GLY A 441 -8.62 -23.91 -27.96
N ILE A 442 -8.85 -22.68 -28.41
CA ILE A 442 -10.19 -22.13 -28.64
C ILE A 442 -10.92 -22.85 -29.75
N ILE A 443 -10.26 -23.11 -30.88
CA ILE A 443 -10.86 -23.83 -32.01
C ILE A 443 -11.37 -25.21 -31.56
N LYS A 444 -10.53 -25.96 -30.84
CA LYS A 444 -10.90 -27.27 -30.29
C LYS A 444 -12.09 -27.20 -29.33
N MET A 445 -12.23 -26.12 -28.58
CA MET A 445 -13.37 -25.90 -27.68
C MET A 445 -14.64 -25.47 -28.41
N MET A 446 -14.52 -24.79 -29.55
CA MET A 446 -15.68 -24.43 -30.36
C MET A 446 -16.35 -25.66 -30.98
N ASP A 447 -15.54 -26.66 -31.34
CA ASP A 447 -16.01 -27.94 -31.88
C ASP A 447 -16.58 -28.89 -30.80
N ASP A 448 -16.29 -28.65 -29.51
CA ASP A 448 -16.78 -29.45 -28.39
C ASP A 448 -18.08 -28.88 -27.81
N ASP A 449 -19.17 -29.65 -27.86
CA ASP A 449 -20.48 -29.24 -27.34
C ASP A 449 -20.54 -29.12 -25.81
N GLN A 450 -19.58 -29.69 -25.07
CA GLN A 450 -19.62 -29.77 -23.60
C GLN A 450 -18.86 -28.65 -22.87
N ARG A 451 -17.94 -27.93 -23.53
CA ARG A 451 -17.08 -26.91 -22.91
C ARG A 451 -17.01 -25.63 -23.73
N LYS A 452 -18.11 -24.90 -23.77
CA LYS A 452 -18.19 -23.62 -24.50
C LYS A 452 -17.99 -22.45 -23.55
N LEU A 453 -16.98 -21.63 -23.82
CA LEU A 453 -16.82 -20.35 -23.15
C LEU A 453 -17.97 -19.40 -23.54
N PRO A 454 -18.29 -18.40 -22.71
CA PRO A 454 -19.19 -17.33 -23.12
C PRO A 454 -18.67 -16.63 -24.39
N LYS A 455 -19.58 -16.22 -25.29
CA LYS A 455 -19.23 -15.47 -26.51
C LYS A 455 -18.38 -14.23 -26.22
N THR A 456 -18.67 -13.55 -25.12
CA THR A 456 -17.90 -12.40 -24.63
C THR A 456 -16.43 -12.72 -24.38
N ASN A 457 -16.12 -13.95 -23.96
CA ASN A 457 -14.76 -14.40 -23.68
C ASN A 457 -14.05 -14.73 -24.98
N TYR A 458 -14.70 -15.44 -25.91
CA TYR A 458 -14.14 -15.65 -27.25
C TYR A 458 -13.76 -14.32 -27.91
N HIS A 459 -14.66 -13.33 -27.89
CA HIS A 459 -14.37 -11.99 -28.41
C HIS A 459 -13.19 -11.31 -27.69
N GLY A 460 -13.14 -11.41 -26.36
CA GLY A 460 -12.04 -10.85 -25.56
C GLY A 460 -10.68 -11.46 -25.89
N ILE A 461 -10.64 -12.77 -26.13
CA ILE A 461 -9.40 -13.48 -26.50
C ILE A 461 -8.95 -13.09 -27.90
N HIS A 462 -9.88 -13.04 -28.85
CA HIS A 462 -9.59 -12.60 -30.22
C HIS A 462 -9.03 -11.18 -30.26
N ALA A 463 -9.67 -10.25 -29.54
CA ALA A 463 -9.20 -8.88 -29.44
C ALA A 463 -7.80 -8.78 -28.80
N LEU A 464 -7.52 -9.60 -27.77
CA LEU A 464 -6.22 -9.66 -27.11
C LEU A 464 -5.11 -10.08 -28.09
N ILE A 465 -5.33 -11.16 -28.84
CA ILE A 465 -4.32 -11.70 -29.77
C ILE A 465 -4.07 -10.75 -30.93
N ALA A 466 -5.14 -10.24 -31.55
CA ALA A 466 -5.02 -9.28 -32.65
C ALA A 466 -4.24 -8.03 -32.24
N ALA A 467 -4.56 -7.46 -31.08
CA ALA A 467 -3.84 -6.28 -30.59
C ALA A 467 -2.40 -6.59 -30.18
N TYR A 468 -2.12 -7.80 -29.68
CA TYR A 468 -0.75 -8.21 -29.34
C TYR A 468 0.11 -8.31 -30.60
N PHE A 469 -0.37 -9.01 -31.64
CA PHE A 469 0.32 -9.09 -32.92
C PHE A 469 0.51 -7.72 -33.57
N ASN A 470 -0.51 -6.87 -33.54
CA ASN A 470 -0.40 -5.48 -34.01
C ASN A 470 0.67 -4.67 -33.29
N LEU A 471 0.80 -4.80 -31.97
CA LEU A 471 1.86 -4.07 -31.28
C LEU A 471 3.24 -4.66 -31.62
N MET A 472 3.39 -5.98 -31.56
CA MET A 472 4.69 -6.63 -31.78
C MET A 472 5.19 -6.49 -33.21
N SER A 473 4.31 -6.55 -34.22
CA SER A 473 4.71 -6.36 -35.63
C SER A 473 5.35 -5.00 -35.86
N LYS A 474 4.80 -3.99 -35.19
CA LYS A 474 5.25 -2.61 -35.28
C LYS A 474 6.51 -2.39 -34.45
N VAL A 475 6.58 -2.90 -33.23
CA VAL A 475 7.77 -2.73 -32.35
C VAL A 475 9.03 -3.39 -32.93
N TYR A 476 8.90 -4.58 -33.52
CA TYR A 476 10.03 -5.34 -34.05
C TYR A 476 10.27 -5.14 -35.55
N ASP A 477 9.40 -4.38 -36.24
CA ASP A 477 9.50 -4.01 -37.65
C ASP A 477 9.81 -5.20 -38.58
N ILE A 478 9.11 -6.31 -38.38
CA ILE A 478 9.26 -7.51 -39.20
C ILE A 478 8.38 -7.33 -40.44
N ASN A 479 8.95 -6.84 -41.56
CA ASN A 479 8.23 -6.46 -42.78
C ASN A 479 7.12 -7.42 -43.23
N GLN A 480 7.37 -8.73 -43.30
CA GLN A 480 6.37 -9.72 -43.73
C GLN A 480 5.24 -9.87 -42.71
N PHE A 481 5.59 -9.82 -41.43
CA PHE A 481 4.62 -9.93 -40.33
C PHE A 481 3.77 -8.66 -40.21
N SER A 482 4.37 -7.47 -40.35
CA SER A 482 3.61 -6.22 -40.40
C SER A 482 2.65 -6.17 -41.57
N GLY A 483 3.10 -6.53 -42.78
CA GLY A 483 2.24 -6.55 -43.97
C GLY A 483 1.01 -7.45 -43.79
N HIS A 484 1.19 -8.66 -43.25
CA HIS A 484 0.08 -9.57 -42.97
C HIS A 484 -0.85 -9.01 -41.87
N VAL A 485 -0.30 -8.45 -40.79
CA VAL A 485 -1.10 -7.87 -39.72
C VAL A 485 -1.91 -6.67 -40.19
N ASP A 486 -1.34 -5.83 -41.06
CA ASP A 486 -2.02 -4.66 -41.61
C ASP A 486 -3.15 -5.08 -42.57
N GLU A 487 -2.92 -6.08 -43.43
CA GLU A 487 -3.97 -6.69 -44.30
C GLU A 487 -5.16 -7.19 -43.47
N VAL A 488 -4.89 -7.95 -42.40
CA VAL A 488 -5.94 -8.46 -41.51
C VAL A 488 -6.61 -7.35 -40.70
N SER A 489 -5.89 -6.27 -40.39
CA SER A 489 -6.44 -5.14 -39.63
C SER A 489 -7.34 -4.24 -40.47
N GLU A 490 -7.15 -4.15 -41.80
CA GLU A 490 -8.03 -3.43 -42.71
C GLU A 490 -9.42 -4.08 -42.82
N ASP A 491 -9.47 -5.42 -42.76
CA ASP A 491 -10.72 -6.19 -42.79
C ASP A 491 -11.51 -6.12 -41.46
N ILE A 492 -10.86 -5.76 -40.36
CA ILE A 492 -11.49 -5.65 -39.03
C ILE A 492 -11.91 -4.20 -38.79
N VAL A 493 -13.22 -3.94 -38.73
CA VAL A 493 -13.74 -2.58 -38.49
C VAL A 493 -13.22 -2.03 -37.14
N PHE A 494 -12.38 -0.99 -37.23
CA PHE A 494 -11.64 -0.31 -36.16
C PHE A 494 -12.49 0.09 -34.92
N GLU A 495 -13.79 0.35 -35.12
CA GLU A 495 -14.74 0.71 -34.06
C GLU A 495 -15.13 -0.48 -33.16
N GLN A 496 -15.06 -1.72 -33.65
CA GLN A 496 -15.52 -2.89 -32.91
C GLN A 496 -14.52 -3.33 -31.81
N ILE A 497 -13.21 -3.25 -32.06
CA ILE A 497 -12.18 -3.60 -31.06
C ILE A 497 -12.05 -2.51 -29.97
N SER A 498 -12.13 -1.24 -30.36
CA SER A 498 -11.93 -0.08 -29.47
C SER A 498 -13.12 0.20 -28.55
N GLY A 499 -14.32 -0.15 -28.99
CA GLY A 499 -15.56 -0.04 -28.24
C GLY A 499 -16.10 -1.41 -27.87
N TYR A 500 -15.54 -2.06 -26.86
CA TYR A 500 -16.16 -3.24 -26.25
C TYR A 500 -17.58 -2.81 -25.80
N ARG A 501 -18.61 -3.06 -26.59
CA ARG A 501 -20.03 -2.88 -26.26
C ARG A 501 -20.69 -4.21 -26.55
N GLU A 502 -21.43 -4.72 -25.58
CA GLU A 502 -22.01 -6.07 -25.58
C GLU A 502 -22.95 -6.32 -26.76
N GLU A 503 -23.44 -5.26 -27.41
CA GLU A 503 -24.60 -5.34 -28.29
C GLU A 503 -24.27 -5.39 -29.79
N ASN A 504 -23.02 -5.11 -30.22
CA ASN A 504 -22.73 -4.88 -31.65
C ASN A 504 -21.64 -5.77 -32.29
N PHE A 505 -21.17 -6.84 -31.64
CA PHE A 505 -20.23 -7.77 -32.28
C PHE A 505 -20.98 -8.87 -33.05
N VAL A 506 -21.54 -8.49 -34.21
CA VAL A 506 -22.05 -9.45 -35.19
C VAL A 506 -20.87 -10.00 -35.98
N SER A 507 -20.70 -11.33 -35.95
CA SER A 507 -19.84 -12.13 -36.84
C SER A 507 -18.32 -12.06 -36.63
N CYS A 508 -17.82 -12.59 -35.50
CA CYS A 508 -16.40 -12.91 -35.34
C CYS A 508 -16.04 -14.27 -35.98
N THR A 509 -16.32 -14.42 -37.28
CA THR A 509 -15.82 -15.53 -38.12
C THR A 509 -14.36 -15.28 -38.56
N ILE A 510 -13.78 -14.14 -38.19
CA ILE A 510 -12.62 -13.53 -38.87
C ILE A 510 -11.26 -13.88 -38.20
N CYS A 511 -11.23 -14.47 -37.00
CA CYS A 511 -9.95 -14.78 -36.35
C CYS A 511 -9.30 -16.11 -36.76
N LEU A 512 -9.80 -16.74 -37.83
CA LEU A 512 -9.15 -17.87 -38.50
C LEU A 512 -7.97 -17.44 -39.41
N ILE A 513 -7.70 -16.14 -39.58
CA ILE A 513 -6.79 -15.65 -40.64
C ILE A 513 -5.29 -15.68 -40.25
N PHE A 514 -4.93 -15.80 -38.96
CA PHE A 514 -3.51 -15.91 -38.55
C PHE A 514 -2.96 -17.35 -38.51
N ILE A 515 -3.74 -18.35 -38.98
CA ILE A 515 -3.28 -19.71 -39.31
C ILE A 515 -3.16 -19.79 -40.82
#